data_AF-A0A4Z2C124-F1
#
_entry.id   AF-A0A4Z2C124-F1
#
_cell.length_a   1.000
_cell.length_b   1.000
_cell.length_c   1.000
_cell.angle_alpha   90.00
_cell.angle_beta   90.00
_cell.angle_gamma   90.00
#
_symmetry.space_group_name_H-M   'P 1'
#
loop_
_entity.id
_entity.type
_entity.pdbx_description
1 polymer ?
#
loop_
_entity_poly.entity_id
_entity_poly.type
_entity_poly.pdbx_seq_one_letter_code
_entity_poly.pdbx_strand_id
1 'polypeptide(L)'
;MKNTKKNMSKKAKFKPGAKKRENKCIVMFDDKHRQEYLTGFHKRKVERRKAALAEIQKKIKEEQIRVREERHKEYIKMLKERNEALDAAADDLEDAITSTTESVQYDHPNHTVTVTTISDLDLTGANLFGSATTQVNEDEEKKEEGQEITEAMPRKAGNPIINKKIRSLTASLSTYTTKRNRKGKQESRRGQGQPTDNKRNAILSKHKKKTSKSQRRRKTGKRVHHQE
;
A
#
# COMPACT_ATOMS: atom_id res chain seq x y z
N MET A 1 -78.92 51.50 -15.30
CA MET A 1 -78.02 52.55 -14.76
C MET A 1 -77.07 51.90 -13.77
N LYS A 2 -75.81 51.69 -14.16
CA LYS A 2 -74.59 52.35 -13.61
C LYS A 2 -74.24 51.96 -12.17
N ASN A 3 -73.21 51.11 -11.98
CA ASN A 3 -71.89 51.52 -11.43
C ASN A 3 -71.02 50.33 -10.98
N THR A 4 -70.09 49.92 -11.84
CA THR A 4 -68.93 49.08 -11.50
C THR A 4 -67.84 49.94 -10.86
N LYS A 5 -67.74 49.96 -9.53
CA LYS A 5 -66.63 50.65 -8.84
C LYS A 5 -65.38 49.76 -8.82
N LYS A 6 -64.47 50.00 -9.76
CA LYS A 6 -63.07 49.56 -9.69
C LYS A 6 -62.45 50.09 -8.38
N ASN A 7 -62.14 49.20 -7.45
CA ASN A 7 -61.28 49.51 -6.30
C ASN A 7 -59.83 49.64 -6.79
N MET A 8 -59.49 50.81 -7.30
CA MET A 8 -58.10 51.21 -7.53
C MET A 8 -57.42 51.33 -6.17
N SER A 9 -56.37 50.54 -5.95
CA SER A 9 -55.58 50.53 -4.74
C SER A 9 -55.09 51.95 -4.41
N LYS A 10 -55.49 52.47 -3.25
CA LYS A 10 -54.97 53.73 -2.72
C LYS A 10 -53.47 53.54 -2.47
N LYS A 11 -52.62 54.08 -3.34
CA LYS A 11 -51.17 54.17 -3.07
C LYS A 11 -50.99 55.03 -1.82
N ALA A 12 -50.62 54.38 -0.71
CA ALA A 12 -50.27 55.08 0.52
C ALA A 12 -49.04 55.96 0.27
N LYS A 13 -49.16 57.27 0.54
CA LYS A 13 -48.05 58.23 0.45
C LYS A 13 -47.08 57.94 1.61
N PHE A 14 -45.94 57.32 1.32
CA PHE A 14 -44.86 57.14 2.31
C PHE A 14 -44.27 58.51 2.68
N LYS A 15 -44.09 58.77 3.99
CA LYS A 15 -43.41 59.97 4.49
C LYS A 15 -41.93 59.95 4.05
N PRO A 16 -41.37 61.04 3.49
CA PRO A 16 -39.96 61.10 3.15
C PRO A 16 -39.14 61.12 4.45
N GLY A 17 -38.38 60.04 4.70
CA GLY A 17 -37.60 59.87 5.94
C GLY A 17 -37.91 58.59 6.72
N ALA A 18 -39.02 57.90 6.41
CA ALA A 18 -39.22 56.53 6.87
C ALA A 18 -38.38 55.60 5.99
N LYS A 19 -37.07 55.49 6.27
CA LYS A 19 -36.23 54.43 5.69
C LYS A 19 -36.95 53.11 5.96
N LYS A 20 -37.42 52.48 4.90
CA LYS A 20 -37.98 51.12 4.88
C LYS A 20 -37.05 50.23 5.70
N ARG A 21 -37.41 49.91 6.95
CA ARG A 21 -36.70 48.92 7.79
C ARG A 21 -36.97 47.50 7.26
N GLU A 22 -37.09 47.36 5.95
CA GLU A 22 -37.64 46.19 5.26
C GLU A 22 -36.70 44.98 5.35
N ASN A 23 -35.44 45.16 5.74
CA ASN A 23 -34.45 44.08 5.64
C ASN A 23 -33.72 43.81 6.96
N LYS A 24 -34.43 43.65 8.09
CA LYS A 24 -33.82 42.93 9.22
C LYS A 24 -33.77 41.46 8.82
N CYS A 25 -32.58 40.93 8.56
CA CYS A 25 -32.37 39.50 8.33
C CYS A 25 -32.67 38.77 9.66
N ILE A 26 -33.86 38.19 9.77
CA ILE A 26 -34.23 37.38 10.91
C ILE A 26 -33.65 35.99 10.67
N VAL A 27 -32.52 35.70 11.31
CA VAL A 27 -31.95 34.34 11.32
C VAL A 27 -32.77 33.50 12.28
N MET A 28 -33.82 32.87 11.76
CA MET A 28 -34.56 31.84 12.48
C MET A 28 -33.92 30.49 12.21
N PHE A 29 -33.66 29.74 13.27
CA PHE A 29 -33.27 28.34 13.12
C PHE A 29 -34.52 27.50 12.91
N ASP A 30 -34.46 26.55 11.98
CA ASP A 30 -35.48 25.51 11.91
C ASP A 30 -35.48 24.70 13.21
N ASP A 31 -36.62 24.67 13.89
CA ASP A 31 -36.76 24.01 15.18
C ASP A 31 -36.40 22.52 15.13
N LYS A 32 -36.64 21.87 13.98
CA LYS A 32 -36.25 20.47 13.74
C LYS A 32 -34.72 20.30 13.73
N HIS A 33 -34.00 21.16 13.01
CA HIS A 33 -32.54 21.15 12.98
C HIS A 33 -31.96 21.56 14.34
N ARG A 34 -32.60 22.49 15.05
CA ARG A 34 -32.24 22.86 16.43
C ARG A 34 -32.38 21.67 17.38
N GLN A 35 -33.49 20.93 17.31
CA GLN A 35 -33.71 19.73 18.11
C GLN A 35 -32.69 18.64 17.78
N GLU A 36 -32.40 18.38 16.50
CA GLU A 36 -31.39 17.42 16.09
C GLU A 36 -29.97 17.87 16.51
N TYR A 37 -29.68 19.16 16.46
CA TYR A 37 -28.43 19.69 16.98
C TYR A 37 -28.32 19.46 18.49
N LEU A 38 -29.35 19.77 19.27
CA LEU A 38 -29.33 19.62 20.73
C LEU A 38 -29.40 18.17 21.21
N THR A 39 -30.07 17.27 20.50
CA THR A 39 -30.23 15.86 20.94
C THR A 39 -29.29 14.90 20.21
N GLY A 40 -28.85 15.25 19.00
CA GLY A 40 -28.04 14.42 18.11
C GLY A 40 -26.56 14.30 18.45
N PHE A 41 -26.14 14.58 19.69
CA PHE A 41 -24.73 14.43 20.10
C PHE A 41 -24.19 13.01 19.87
N HIS A 42 -25.01 11.98 20.06
CA HIS A 42 -24.61 10.60 19.78
C HIS A 42 -24.40 10.38 18.27
N LYS A 43 -25.31 10.88 17.43
CA LYS A 43 -25.19 10.83 15.95
C LYS A 43 -23.87 11.48 15.51
N ARG A 44 -23.61 12.72 15.93
CA ARG A 44 -22.34 13.43 15.61
C ARG A 44 -21.11 12.72 16.13
N LYS A 45 -21.18 12.06 17.30
CA LYS A 45 -20.07 11.27 17.84
C LYS A 45 -19.81 10.02 17.00
N VAL A 46 -20.86 9.36 16.52
CA VAL A 46 -20.74 8.21 15.61
C VAL A 46 -20.22 8.65 14.24
N GLU A 47 -20.74 9.74 13.69
CA GLU A 47 -20.28 10.33 12.42
C GLU A 47 -18.80 10.67 12.46
N ARG A 48 -18.34 11.40 13.49
CA ARG A 48 -16.91 11.71 13.64
C ARG A 48 -16.05 10.46 13.71
N ARG A 49 -16.50 9.41 14.42
CA ARG A 49 -15.79 8.11 14.47
C ARG A 49 -15.76 7.43 13.10
N LYS A 50 -16.89 7.44 12.38
CA LYS A 50 -17.00 6.84 11.04
C LYS A 50 -16.12 7.58 10.03
N ALA A 51 -16.10 8.92 10.09
CA ALA A 51 -15.24 9.76 9.27
C ALA A 51 -13.75 9.46 9.51
N ALA A 52 -13.31 9.40 10.77
CA ALA A 52 -11.93 9.05 11.11
C ALA A 52 -11.56 7.63 10.63
N LEU A 53 -12.46 6.66 10.76
CA LEU A 53 -12.24 5.30 10.24
C LEU A 53 -12.13 5.29 8.71
N ALA A 54 -13.02 6.00 8.01
CA ALA A 54 -13.02 6.10 6.56
C ALA A 54 -11.74 6.77 6.05
N GLU A 55 -11.24 7.81 6.74
CA GLU A 55 -9.99 8.47 6.40
C GLU A 55 -8.78 7.53 6.53
N ILE A 56 -8.71 6.76 7.62
CA ILE A 56 -7.65 5.75 7.81
C ILE A 56 -7.72 4.68 6.70
N GLN A 57 -8.93 4.20 6.36
CA GLN A 57 -9.11 3.22 5.28
C GLN A 57 -8.71 3.77 3.92
N LYS A 58 -9.05 5.03 3.62
CA LYS A 58 -8.66 5.71 2.38
C LYS A 58 -7.14 5.76 2.24
N LYS A 59 -6.44 6.17 3.32
CA LYS A 59 -4.97 6.19 3.36
C LYS A 59 -4.36 4.80 3.16
N ILE A 60 -4.95 3.75 3.72
CA ILE A 60 -4.48 2.36 3.50
C ILE A 60 -4.58 1.99 2.01
N LYS A 61 -5.71 2.28 1.36
CA LYS A 61 -5.93 1.96 -0.06
C LYS A 61 -4.96 2.74 -0.97
N GLU A 62 -4.77 4.03 -0.71
CA GLU A 62 -3.83 4.87 -1.47
C GLU A 62 -2.39 4.36 -1.36
N GLU A 63 -1.96 3.98 -0.16
CA GLU A 63 -0.63 3.38 0.04
C GLU A 63 -0.50 2.01 -0.64
N GLN A 64 -1.55 1.20 -0.67
CA GLN A 64 -1.54 -0.07 -1.39
C GLN A 64 -1.43 0.12 -2.91
N ILE A 65 -2.17 1.08 -3.45
CA ILE A 65 -2.11 1.43 -4.88
C ILE A 65 -0.70 1.90 -5.23
N ARG A 66 -0.14 2.84 -4.46
CA ARG A 66 1.22 3.34 -4.69
C ARG A 66 2.28 2.24 -4.67
N VAL A 67 2.23 1.35 -3.67
CA VAL A 67 3.18 0.23 -3.58
C VAL A 67 3.03 -0.73 -4.77
N ARG A 68 1.80 -0.93 -5.26
CA ARG A 68 1.57 -1.76 -6.46
C ARG A 68 2.12 -1.09 -7.71
N GLU A 69 1.91 0.20 -7.87
CA GLU A 69 2.41 0.99 -8.99
C GLU A 69 3.94 1.06 -9.00
N GLU A 70 4.59 1.29 -7.86
CA GLU A 70 6.04 1.27 -7.72
C GLU A 70 6.61 -0.08 -8.17
N ARG A 71 6.07 -1.19 -7.65
CA ARG A 71 6.48 -2.53 -8.08
C ARG A 71 6.23 -2.79 -9.55
N HIS A 72 5.11 -2.32 -10.08
CA HIS A 72 4.80 -2.48 -11.49
C HIS A 72 5.77 -1.69 -12.37
N LYS A 73 6.11 -0.45 -11.99
CA LYS A 73 7.12 0.36 -12.69
C LYS A 73 8.49 -0.29 -12.67
N GLU A 74 8.91 -0.82 -11.51
CA GLU A 74 10.17 -1.58 -11.38
C GLU A 74 10.17 -2.80 -12.30
N TYR A 75 9.10 -3.59 -12.29
CA TYR A 75 8.96 -4.75 -13.17
C TYR A 75 9.02 -4.38 -14.66
N ILE A 76 8.29 -3.34 -15.07
CA ILE A 76 8.31 -2.84 -16.45
C ILE A 76 9.70 -2.30 -16.82
N LYS A 77 10.42 -1.68 -15.89
CA LYS A 77 11.80 -1.21 -16.13
C LYS A 77 12.73 -2.39 -16.43
N MET A 78 12.66 -3.46 -15.63
CA MET A 78 13.46 -4.68 -15.87
C MET A 78 13.15 -5.32 -17.23
N LEU A 79 11.88 -5.34 -17.64
CA LEU A 79 11.51 -5.84 -18.97
C LEU A 79 12.03 -4.93 -20.09
N LYS A 80 11.97 -3.61 -19.91
CA LYS A 80 12.51 -2.65 -20.87
C LYS A 80 14.02 -2.78 -21.01
N GLU A 81 14.75 -2.87 -19.90
CA GLU A 81 16.21 -3.06 -19.92
C GLU A 81 16.60 -4.35 -20.64
N ARG A 82 15.84 -5.44 -20.44
CA ARG A 82 16.05 -6.70 -21.17
C ARG A 82 15.79 -6.54 -22.66
N ASN A 83 14.71 -5.88 -23.04
CA ASN A 83 14.39 -5.66 -24.46
C ASN A 83 15.42 -4.75 -25.11
N GLU A 84 15.83 -3.66 -24.47
CA GLU A 84 16.87 -2.76 -24.96
C GLU A 84 18.21 -3.49 -25.16
N ALA A 85 18.56 -4.41 -24.25
CA ALA A 85 19.73 -5.26 -24.43
C ALA A 85 19.60 -6.25 -25.61
N LEU A 86 18.38 -6.74 -25.90
CA LEU A 86 18.14 -7.59 -27.07
C LEU A 86 18.15 -6.79 -28.37
N ASP A 87 17.56 -5.59 -28.37
CA ASP A 87 17.56 -4.69 -29.52
C ASP A 87 18.98 -4.25 -29.85
N ALA A 88 19.78 -3.86 -28.84
CA ALA A 88 21.20 -3.53 -29.03
C ALA A 88 22.02 -4.71 -29.59
N ALA A 89 21.76 -5.94 -29.10
CA ALA A 89 22.43 -7.12 -29.64
C ALA A 89 21.97 -7.48 -31.06
N ALA A 90 20.76 -7.12 -31.46
CA ALA A 90 20.26 -7.31 -32.82
C ALA A 90 20.89 -6.30 -33.79
N ASP A 91 21.01 -5.03 -33.39
CA ASP A 91 21.71 -4.00 -34.17
C ASP A 91 23.19 -4.39 -34.38
N ASP A 92 23.90 -4.80 -33.31
CA ASP A 92 25.28 -5.27 -33.40
C ASP A 92 25.43 -6.49 -34.35
N LEU A 93 24.42 -7.38 -34.38
CA LEU A 93 24.40 -8.54 -35.27
C LEU A 93 24.13 -8.15 -36.73
N GLU A 94 23.23 -7.19 -36.99
CA GLU A 94 22.96 -6.67 -38.32
C GLU A 94 24.22 -6.00 -38.91
N ASP A 95 24.93 -5.20 -38.11
CA ASP A 95 26.21 -4.60 -38.48
C ASP A 95 27.29 -5.67 -38.78
N ALA A 96 27.34 -6.74 -37.97
CA ALA A 96 28.25 -7.85 -38.21
C ALA A 96 27.91 -8.64 -39.48
N ILE A 97 26.62 -8.88 -39.75
CA ILE A 97 26.16 -9.56 -40.97
C ILE A 97 26.51 -8.69 -42.18
N THR A 98 26.16 -7.41 -42.18
CA THR A 98 26.45 -6.50 -43.30
C THR A 98 27.94 -6.32 -43.56
N SER A 99 28.77 -6.33 -42.51
CA SER A 99 30.22 -6.24 -42.62
C SER A 99 30.89 -7.51 -43.16
N THR A 100 30.30 -8.68 -42.90
CA THR A 100 30.85 -9.99 -43.33
C THR A 100 30.25 -10.50 -44.64
N THR A 101 29.09 -9.99 -45.06
CA THR A 101 28.46 -10.40 -46.31
C THR A 101 29.16 -9.78 -47.51
N GLU A 102 29.87 -10.61 -48.26
CA GLU A 102 30.36 -10.25 -49.60
C GLU A 102 29.26 -10.55 -50.63
N SER A 103 28.71 -9.50 -51.24
CA SER A 103 27.75 -9.65 -52.35
C SER A 103 28.51 -9.61 -53.67
N VAL A 104 28.48 -10.70 -54.42
CA VAL A 104 29.07 -10.77 -55.77
C VAL A 104 27.95 -10.80 -56.80
N GLN A 105 27.96 -9.83 -57.70
CA GLN A 105 27.01 -9.72 -58.80
C GLN A 105 27.62 -10.36 -60.06
N TYR A 106 26.96 -11.40 -60.56
CA TYR A 106 27.34 -12.11 -61.77
C TYR A 106 26.39 -11.73 -62.90
N ASP A 107 26.94 -11.18 -63.98
CA ASP A 107 26.16 -10.81 -65.15
C ASP A 107 26.13 -11.97 -66.15
N HIS A 108 24.91 -12.44 -66.45
CA HIS A 108 24.66 -13.50 -67.41
C HIS A 108 23.95 -12.90 -68.64
N PRO A 109 24.10 -13.51 -69.83
CA PRO A 109 23.66 -12.90 -71.09
C PRO A 109 22.16 -12.54 -71.17
N ASN A 110 21.30 -13.09 -70.31
CA ASN A 110 19.86 -12.81 -70.30
C ASN A 110 19.31 -12.34 -68.94
N HIS A 111 20.15 -12.25 -67.90
CA HIS A 111 19.75 -11.87 -66.55
C HIS A 111 20.98 -11.63 -65.66
N THR A 112 20.81 -10.90 -64.58
CA THR A 112 21.88 -10.70 -63.58
C THR A 112 21.51 -11.45 -62.31
N VAL A 113 22.47 -12.19 -61.74
CA VAL A 113 22.32 -12.94 -60.49
C VAL A 113 23.22 -12.32 -59.42
N THR A 114 22.64 -11.95 -58.29
CA THR A 114 23.41 -11.50 -57.13
C THR A 114 23.47 -12.64 -56.12
N VAL A 115 24.68 -13.10 -55.82
CA VAL A 115 24.93 -14.13 -54.80
C VAL A 115 25.50 -13.43 -53.56
N THR A 116 24.78 -13.54 -52.44
CA THR A 116 25.21 -13.01 -51.15
C THR A 116 25.66 -14.17 -50.27
N THR A 117 26.94 -14.27 -49.96
CA THR A 117 27.47 -15.25 -49.01
C THR A 117 27.33 -14.67 -47.61
N ILE A 118 26.74 -15.45 -46.70
CA ILE A 118 26.48 -15.03 -45.31
C ILE A 118 27.59 -15.54 -44.37
N SER A 119 28.52 -16.35 -44.89
CA SER A 119 29.75 -16.87 -44.25
C SER A 119 30.47 -17.85 -45.21
N ASP A 120 31.79 -18.02 -45.07
CA ASP A 120 32.57 -19.12 -45.66
C ASP A 120 32.17 -20.44 -44.98
N LEU A 121 30.96 -20.91 -45.24
CA LEU A 121 30.46 -22.16 -44.71
C LEU A 121 31.13 -23.28 -45.50
N ASP A 122 32.19 -23.85 -44.92
CA ASP A 122 32.89 -25.01 -45.45
C ASP A 122 31.96 -26.24 -45.36
N LEU A 123 31.06 -26.37 -46.33
CA LEU A 123 30.09 -27.48 -46.47
C LEU A 123 30.78 -28.85 -46.65
N THR A 124 32.10 -28.83 -46.79
CA THR A 124 32.99 -29.97 -46.99
C THR A 124 33.39 -30.67 -45.67
N GLY A 125 33.09 -30.08 -44.50
CA GLY A 125 33.44 -30.62 -43.17
C GLY A 125 32.23 -30.96 -42.30
N ALA A 126 32.28 -32.10 -41.60
CA ALA A 126 31.19 -32.77 -40.87
C ALA A 126 30.60 -32.04 -39.63
N ASN A 127 30.61 -30.71 -39.58
CA ASN A 127 30.19 -29.93 -38.42
C ASN A 127 28.94 -29.10 -38.71
N LEU A 128 27.89 -29.72 -39.25
CA LEU A 128 26.65 -28.98 -39.54
C LEU A 128 25.84 -28.68 -38.28
N PHE A 129 25.98 -29.43 -37.17
CA PHE A 129 25.35 -29.11 -35.88
C PHE A 129 26.13 -29.74 -34.71
N GLY A 130 27.23 -29.11 -34.30
CA GLY A 130 27.97 -29.49 -33.10
C GLY A 130 27.28 -28.94 -31.85
N SER A 131 26.57 -29.81 -31.12
CA SER A 131 26.01 -29.54 -29.79
C SER A 131 27.02 -28.81 -28.89
N ALA A 132 26.59 -27.73 -28.26
CA ALA A 132 27.32 -27.10 -27.16
C ALA A 132 27.40 -28.06 -25.98
N THR A 133 28.45 -28.89 -25.93
CA THR A 133 28.86 -29.61 -24.72
C THR A 133 30.19 -29.06 -24.27
N THR A 134 30.11 -28.25 -23.22
CA THR A 134 31.20 -27.93 -22.29
C THR A 134 32.15 -29.12 -22.14
N GLN A 135 33.39 -28.94 -22.58
CA GLN A 135 34.46 -29.89 -22.28
C GLN A 135 34.74 -29.82 -20.78
N VAL A 136 34.38 -30.88 -20.05
CA VAL A 136 34.93 -31.16 -18.72
C VAL A 136 35.54 -32.55 -18.80
N ASN A 137 36.86 -32.59 -18.61
CA ASN A 137 37.67 -33.79 -18.54
C ASN A 137 37.14 -34.74 -17.45
N GLU A 138 37.05 -36.02 -17.79
CA GLU A 138 36.94 -37.11 -16.83
C GLU A 138 38.33 -37.39 -16.25
N ASP A 139 38.45 -37.46 -14.92
CA ASP A 139 39.31 -38.42 -14.21
C ASP A 139 39.00 -38.45 -12.69
N GLU A 140 38.63 -39.66 -12.26
CA GLU A 140 38.72 -40.37 -10.97
C GLU A 140 38.36 -39.76 -9.58
N GLU A 141 37.44 -40.48 -8.93
CA GLU A 141 37.30 -40.86 -7.51
C GLU A 141 37.56 -39.86 -6.37
N LYS A 142 36.50 -39.57 -5.58
CA LYS A 142 36.42 -39.94 -4.14
C LYS A 142 35.05 -39.69 -3.52
N LYS A 143 34.67 -40.64 -2.65
CA LYS A 143 33.55 -40.58 -1.69
C LYS A 143 33.58 -39.31 -0.84
N GLU A 144 32.42 -38.68 -0.69
CA GLU A 144 31.95 -38.16 0.60
C GLU A 144 30.42 -37.99 0.55
N GLU A 145 29.72 -38.77 1.37
CA GLU A 145 28.29 -38.61 1.63
C GLU A 145 28.07 -37.33 2.44
N GLY A 146 27.99 -36.20 1.73
CA GLY A 146 27.44 -34.96 2.27
C GLY A 146 25.94 -35.10 2.39
N GLN A 147 25.43 -35.23 3.61
CA GLN A 147 24.02 -35.07 3.91
C GLN A 147 23.58 -33.67 3.44
N GLU A 148 22.99 -33.60 2.24
CA GLU A 148 22.23 -32.44 1.81
C GLU A 148 21.06 -32.24 2.79
N ILE A 149 21.27 -31.32 3.73
CA ILE A 149 20.18 -30.72 4.49
C ILE A 149 19.37 -29.93 3.46
N THR A 150 18.39 -30.59 2.83
CA THR A 150 17.34 -29.92 2.08
C THR A 150 16.57 -29.07 3.08
N GLU A 151 16.91 -27.79 3.18
CA GLU A 151 16.16 -26.84 3.99
C GLU A 151 14.74 -26.73 3.40
N ALA A 152 13.83 -27.52 3.97
CA ALA A 152 12.45 -27.54 3.54
C ALA A 152 11.86 -26.13 3.64
N MET A 153 11.26 -25.67 2.53
CA MET A 153 10.66 -24.34 2.44
C MET A 153 9.75 -24.04 3.65
N PRO A 154 9.76 -22.80 4.18
CA PRO A 154 9.00 -22.45 5.36
C PRO A 154 7.51 -22.74 5.14
N ARG A 155 6.94 -23.63 5.96
CA ARG A 155 5.53 -24.05 5.92
C ARG A 155 4.52 -22.92 6.18
N LYS A 156 4.99 -21.72 6.53
CA LYS A 156 4.16 -20.54 6.78
C LYS A 156 4.55 -19.48 5.77
N ALA A 157 3.57 -18.98 5.02
CA ALA A 157 3.74 -17.81 4.19
C ALA A 157 4.39 -16.70 5.04
N GLY A 158 5.61 -16.32 4.68
CA GLY A 158 6.32 -15.24 5.35
C GLY A 158 5.44 -13.99 5.40
N ASN A 159 5.65 -13.15 6.41
CA ASN A 159 4.88 -11.91 6.53
C ASN A 159 4.92 -11.19 5.18
N PRO A 160 3.76 -10.90 4.56
CA PRO A 160 3.75 -10.23 3.27
C PRO A 160 4.60 -8.97 3.39
N ILE A 161 5.41 -8.72 2.36
CA ILE A 161 6.27 -7.54 2.23
C ILE A 161 5.33 -6.33 2.12
N ILE A 162 4.79 -5.91 3.26
CA ILE A 162 3.88 -4.81 3.44
C ILE A 162 4.73 -3.65 3.95
N ASN A 163 4.68 -2.54 3.22
CA ASN A 163 5.36 -1.30 3.59
C ASN A 163 5.04 -0.93 5.06
N LYS A 164 6.05 -0.44 5.81
CA LYS A 164 5.94 -0.02 7.22
C LYS A 164 4.73 0.90 7.44
N LYS A 165 4.44 1.78 6.47
CA LYS A 165 3.29 2.70 6.54
C LYS A 165 1.95 1.96 6.53
N ILE A 166 1.75 0.99 5.64
CA ILE A 166 0.53 0.16 5.63
C ILE A 166 0.38 -0.60 6.95
N ARG A 167 1.47 -1.18 7.49
CA ARG A 167 1.45 -1.87 8.79
C ARG A 167 1.02 -0.96 9.94
N SER A 168 1.51 0.28 9.98
CA SER A 168 1.16 1.25 11.01
C SER A 168 -0.32 1.69 10.92
N LEU A 169 -0.83 1.88 9.70
CA LEU A 169 -2.22 2.29 9.46
C LEU A 169 -3.20 1.15 9.71
N THR A 170 -2.85 -0.09 9.36
CA THR A 170 -3.70 -1.26 9.68
C THR A 170 -3.72 -1.55 11.17
N ALA A 171 -2.59 -1.37 11.87
CA ALA A 171 -2.53 -1.43 13.32
C ALA A 171 -3.44 -0.35 13.94
N SER A 172 -3.36 0.91 13.50
CA SER A 172 -4.22 1.97 14.02
C SER A 172 -5.71 1.65 13.78
N LEU A 173 -6.09 1.22 12.57
CA LEU A 173 -7.44 0.77 12.23
C LEU A 173 -7.93 -0.33 13.20
N SER A 174 -7.12 -1.35 13.44
CA SER A 174 -7.48 -2.49 14.31
C SER A 174 -7.75 -2.05 15.75
N THR A 175 -7.07 -1.02 16.25
CA THR A 175 -7.32 -0.50 17.61
C THR A 175 -8.67 0.20 17.74
N TYR A 176 -9.19 0.81 16.67
CA TYR A 176 -10.50 1.46 16.67
C TYR A 176 -11.64 0.47 16.47
N THR A 177 -11.41 -0.65 15.78
CA THR A 177 -12.44 -1.67 15.52
C THR A 177 -12.56 -2.69 16.65
N THR A 178 -11.44 -3.15 17.22
CA THR A 178 -11.42 -4.25 18.22
C THR A 178 -11.78 -3.83 19.64
N LYS A 179 -11.72 -2.53 19.97
CA LYS A 179 -12.04 -2.01 21.31
C LYS A 179 -13.52 -2.14 21.71
N ARG A 180 -14.42 -2.51 20.80
CA ARG A 180 -15.82 -2.78 21.12
C ARG A 180 -16.09 -4.20 21.63
N ASN A 181 -15.24 -5.18 21.31
CA ASN A 181 -15.53 -6.59 21.59
C ASN A 181 -14.77 -7.16 22.80
N ARG A 182 -13.88 -6.39 23.44
CA ARG A 182 -13.08 -6.86 24.61
C ARG A 182 -13.68 -6.54 25.98
N LYS A 183 -14.96 -6.15 26.05
CA LYS A 183 -15.65 -5.84 27.33
C LYS A 183 -16.46 -7.00 27.92
N GLY A 184 -16.32 -8.22 27.40
CA GLY A 184 -16.85 -9.44 28.02
C GLY A 184 -15.83 -10.56 27.90
N LYS A 185 -15.55 -11.25 29.02
CA LYS A 185 -14.57 -12.34 29.19
C LYS A 185 -13.08 -11.95 29.14
N GLN A 186 -12.62 -11.40 30.26
CA GLN A 186 -11.30 -11.79 30.77
C GLN A 186 -11.35 -11.93 32.30
N GLU A 187 -12.30 -12.73 32.78
CA GLU A 187 -12.42 -13.16 34.18
C GLU A 187 -12.67 -14.67 34.18
N SER A 188 -11.70 -15.42 33.64
CA SER A 188 -11.60 -16.88 33.76
C SER A 188 -10.38 -17.31 32.95
N ARG A 189 -9.25 -17.40 33.65
CA ARG A 189 -8.10 -18.28 33.41
C ARG A 189 -6.96 -17.79 34.30
N ARG A 190 -7.15 -18.00 35.60
CA ARG A 190 -6.03 -18.49 36.42
C ARG A 190 -5.66 -19.84 35.79
N GLY A 191 -4.55 -19.89 35.09
CA GLY A 191 -4.10 -21.07 34.38
C GLY A 191 -2.71 -20.77 33.84
N GLN A 192 -1.73 -21.49 34.38
CA GLN A 192 -0.32 -21.38 34.08
C GLN A 192 -0.04 -21.28 32.56
N GLY A 193 0.82 -20.36 32.19
CA GLY A 193 1.44 -20.29 30.88
C GLY A 193 2.80 -19.62 31.03
N GLN A 194 3.85 -20.36 30.70
CA GLN A 194 5.26 -20.00 30.80
C GLN A 194 5.57 -18.54 30.39
N PRO A 195 6.49 -17.85 31.08
CA PRO A 195 7.14 -16.68 30.51
C PRO A 195 8.13 -17.18 29.44
N THR A 196 7.85 -16.92 28.16
CA THR A 196 8.88 -17.07 27.14
C THR A 196 9.97 -16.05 27.42
N ASP A 197 11.14 -16.53 27.79
CA ASP A 197 12.38 -15.77 27.91
C ASP A 197 12.67 -15.05 26.59
N ASN A 198 12.36 -13.75 26.56
CA ASN A 198 12.93 -12.82 25.59
C ASN A 198 13.53 -11.64 26.34
N LYS A 199 14.63 -11.94 27.06
CA LYS A 199 15.68 -10.97 27.32
C LYS A 199 16.46 -10.78 26.02
N ARG A 200 16.33 -9.62 25.39
CA ARG A 200 17.42 -8.90 24.70
C ARG A 200 16.94 -7.50 24.28
N ASN A 201 17.82 -6.53 24.51
CA ASN A 201 17.76 -5.11 24.15
C ASN A 201 17.11 -4.17 25.17
N ALA A 202 17.67 -4.19 26.38
CA ALA A 202 17.66 -3.06 27.29
C ALA A 202 18.67 -2.00 26.82
N ILE A 203 18.24 -1.11 25.92
CA ILE A 203 18.94 0.16 25.69
C ILE A 203 18.27 1.20 26.60
N LEU A 204 18.93 1.44 27.73
CA LEU A 204 19.01 2.72 28.46
C LEU A 204 17.80 3.66 28.36
N SER A 205 16.77 3.39 29.15
CA SER A 205 15.80 4.42 29.58
C SER A 205 15.83 4.50 31.11
N LYS A 206 16.74 5.31 31.65
CA LYS A 206 16.76 5.71 33.06
C LYS A 206 15.61 6.70 33.34
N HIS A 207 14.37 6.21 33.31
CA HIS A 207 13.24 6.95 33.87
C HIS A 207 12.79 6.26 35.15
N LYS A 208 12.90 6.97 36.28
CA LYS A 208 12.43 6.55 37.60
C LYS A 208 10.97 6.06 37.45
N LYS A 209 10.77 4.75 37.60
CA LYS A 209 9.44 4.13 37.51
C LYS A 209 8.57 4.72 38.61
N LYS A 210 7.56 5.52 38.23
CA LYS A 210 6.51 5.98 39.16
C LYS A 210 5.79 4.74 39.67
N THR A 211 5.69 4.57 40.99
CA THR A 211 4.99 3.44 41.60
C THR A 211 3.54 3.41 41.15
N SER A 212 3.01 2.22 40.85
CA SER A 212 1.62 2.10 40.39
C SER A 212 0.65 2.48 41.51
N LYS A 213 -0.56 2.95 41.14
CA LYS A 213 -1.62 3.32 42.11
C LYS A 213 -1.93 2.17 43.09
N SER A 214 -1.81 0.92 42.64
CA SER A 214 -2.00 -0.28 43.46
C SER A 214 -0.87 -0.48 44.48
N GLN A 215 0.39 -0.29 44.07
CA GLN A 215 1.55 -0.33 44.98
C GLN A 215 1.46 0.74 46.07
N ARG A 216 1.00 1.96 45.72
CA ARG A 216 0.83 3.05 46.69
C ARG A 216 -0.22 2.71 47.74
N ARG A 217 -1.38 2.20 47.30
CA ARG A 217 -2.46 1.75 48.20
C ARG A 217 -2.03 0.64 49.16
N ARG A 218 -1.19 -0.30 48.71
CA ARG A 218 -0.66 -1.36 49.56
C ARG A 218 0.29 -0.83 50.64
N LYS A 219 1.06 0.22 50.34
CA LYS A 219 1.99 0.84 51.30
C LYS A 219 1.27 1.72 52.33
N THR A 220 0.24 2.45 51.91
CA THR A 220 -0.49 3.41 52.78
C THR A 220 -1.74 2.81 53.44
N GLY A 221 -2.06 1.54 53.17
CA GLY A 221 -3.31 0.89 53.57
C GLY A 221 -3.27 0.07 54.86
N LYS A 222 -2.12 -0.04 55.54
CA LYS A 222 -2.06 -0.68 56.86
C LYS A 222 -2.51 0.33 57.91
N ARG A 223 -3.82 0.35 58.21
CA ARG A 223 -4.33 1.01 59.43
C ARG A 223 -3.80 0.21 60.62
N VAL A 224 -2.91 0.81 61.41
CA VAL A 224 -2.54 0.31 62.72
C VAL A 224 -3.77 0.54 63.60
N HIS A 225 -4.40 -0.55 64.06
CA HIS A 225 -5.38 -0.46 65.13
C HIS A 225 -4.59 -0.15 66.40
N HIS A 226 -4.71 1.06 66.93
CA HIS A 226 -4.38 1.29 68.34
C HIS A 226 -5.53 0.69 69.15
N GLN A 227 -5.21 -0.32 69.95
CA GLN A 227 -6.05 -0.76 71.06
C GLN A 227 -5.57 0.02 72.29
N GLU A 228 -6.54 0.51 73.05
CA GLU A 228 -6.37 1.14 74.38
C GLU A 228 -5.77 0.17 75.39
#